data_AF-A0A967TI66-F1
#
_entry.id   AF-A0A967TI66-F1
#
_cell.length_a   1.000
_cell.length_b   1.000
_cell.length_c   1.000
_cell.angle_alpha   90.00
_cell.angle_beta   90.00
_cell.angle_gamma   90.00
#
_symmetry.space_group_name_H-M   'P 1'
#
loop_
_entity.id
_entity.type
_entity.pdbx_description
1 polymer ?
#
loop_
_entity_poly.entity_id
_entity_poly.type
_entity_poly.pdbx_seq_one_letter_code
_entity_poly.pdbx_strand_id
1 'polypeptide(L)' 'MIYFWIGLAALVVIGGIAYRLRLHEEVGGPAGPLSDEQVRSIEATGRLDLDGDEPLDMDEIERAEEEFWEESWDEPEEW' A
#
# COMPACT_ATOMS: atom_id res chain seq x y z
N MET A 1 39.30 -8.47 -15.54
CA MET A 1 38.99 -7.35 -14.62
C MET A 1 37.76 -6.57 -15.06
N ILE A 2 37.64 -6.14 -16.33
CA ILE A 2 36.46 -5.38 -16.81
C ILE A 2 35.15 -6.18 -16.80
N TYR A 3 35.19 -7.47 -17.13
CA TYR A 3 34.03 -8.36 -17.09
C TYR A 3 33.42 -8.52 -15.69
N PHE A 4 34.25 -8.43 -14.64
CA PHE A 4 33.78 -8.47 -13.26
C PHE A 4 32.95 -7.23 -12.94
N TRP A 5 33.43 -6.05 -13.33
CA TRP A 5 32.70 -4.79 -13.14
C TRP A 5 31.41 -4.72 -13.95
N ILE A 6 31.40 -5.26 -15.17
CA ILE A 6 30.19 -5.36 -16.00
C ILE A 6 29.16 -6.27 -15.32
N GLY A 7 29.58 -7.44 -14.82
CA GLY A 7 28.71 -8.35 -14.09
C GLY A 7 28.15 -7.73 -12.81
N LEU A 8 28.99 -6.99 -12.07
CA LEU A 8 28.56 -6.29 -10.86
C LEU A 8 27.55 -5.18 -11.18
N ALA A 9 27.79 -4.37 -12.22
CA ALA A 9 26.87 -3.34 -12.66
C ALA A 9 25.52 -3.92 -13.09
N ALA A 10 25.53 -5.03 -13.83
CA ALA A 10 24.31 -5.74 -14.21
C ALA A 10 23.54 -6.24 -12.99
N LEU A 11 24.22 -6.81 -11.99
CA LEU A 11 23.60 -7.24 -10.73
C LEU A 11 22.94 -6.10 -9.97
N VAL A 12 23.60 -4.94 -9.88
CA VAL A 12 23.05 -3.75 -9.22
C VAL A 12 21.81 -3.25 -9.95
N VAL A 13 21.84 -3.20 -11.29
CA VAL A 13 20.69 -2.76 -12.11
C VAL A 13 19.52 -3.73 -11.95
N ILE A 14 19.76 -5.03 -12.07
CA ILE A 14 18.71 -6.06 -11.94
C ILE A 14 18.13 -6.03 -10.53
N GLY A 15 18.97 -5.95 -9.50
CA GLY A 15 18.53 -5.85 -8.11
C GLY A 15 17.70 -4.58 -7.84
N GLY A 16 18.11 -3.44 -8.39
CA GLY A 16 17.36 -2.19 -8.28
C GLY A 16 16.00 -2.24 -8.98
N ILE A 17 15.92 -2.86 -10.16
CA ILE A 17 14.66 -3.06 -10.88
C ILE A 17 13.74 -4.00 -10.07
N ALA A 18 14.25 -5.15 -9.62
CA ALA A 18 13.47 -6.11 -8.85
C ALA A 18 12.94 -5.50 -7.53
N TYR A 19 13.78 -4.73 -6.83
CA TYR A 19 13.37 -4.02 -5.62
C TYR A 19 12.29 -2.98 -5.91
N ARG A 20 12.42 -2.22 -7.01
CA ARG A 20 11.44 -1.19 -7.38
C ARG A 20 10.10 -1.79 -7.81
N LEU A 21 10.10 -2.94 -8.49
CA LEU A 21 8.89 -3.68 -8.84
C LEU A 21 8.20 -4.22 -7.58
N ARG A 22 8.97 -4.81 -6.66
CA ARG A 22 8.42 -5.31 -5.39
C ARG A 22 7.87 -4.20 -4.51
N LEU A 23 8.51 -3.03 -4.50
CA LEU A 23 8.02 -1.85 -3.80
C LEU A 23 6.71 -1.34 -4.42
N HIS A 24 6.54 -1.46 -5.74
CA HIS A 24 5.26 -1.14 -6.39
C HIS A 24 4.15 -2.12 -6.00
N GLU A 25 4.50 -3.38 -5.72
CA GLU A 25 3.57 -4.41 -5.23
C GLU A 25 3.22 -4.24 -3.74
N GLU A 26 4.19 -3.87 -2.90
CA GLU A 26 3.99 -3.70 -1.45
C GLU A 26 3.44 -2.31 -1.07
N VAL A 27 3.73 -1.26 -1.84
CA VAL A 27 3.17 0.11 -1.64
C VAL A 27 1.88 0.31 -2.45
N GLY A 28 1.55 -0.65 -3.32
CA GLY A 28 0.32 -0.70 -4.08
C GLY A 28 -0.86 -1.21 -3.25
N GLY A 29 -1.32 -0.41 -2.29
CA GLY A 29 -2.78 -0.40 -2.05
C GLY A 29 -3.51 -0.03 -3.36
N PRO A 30 -4.83 -0.22 -3.45
CA PRO A 30 -5.59 0.00 -4.69
C PRO A 30 -5.36 1.38 -5.36
N ALA A 31 -4.90 2.38 -4.60
CA ALA A 31 -4.61 3.74 -5.07
C ALA A 31 -3.16 4.00 -5.55
N GLY A 32 -2.21 3.07 -5.34
CA GLY A 32 -0.79 3.31 -5.64
C GLY A 32 -0.13 4.39 -4.76
N PRO A 33 1.10 4.84 -5.08
CA PRO A 33 1.80 5.87 -4.31
C PRO A 33 1.14 7.25 -4.47
N LEU A 34 0.92 7.94 -3.35
CA LEU A 34 0.38 9.31 -3.34
C LEU A 34 1.36 10.29 -3.96
N SER A 35 0.86 11.20 -4.79
CA SER A 35 1.59 12.36 -5.29
C SER A 35 1.68 13.46 -4.23
N ASP A 36 2.69 14.33 -4.35
CA ASP A 36 2.87 15.50 -3.45
C ASP A 36 1.64 16.42 -3.39
N GLU A 37 0.88 16.49 -4.48
CA GLU A 37 -0.37 17.25 -4.53
C GLU A 37 -1.46 16.61 -3.68
N GLN A 38 -1.60 15.28 -3.74
CA GLN A 38 -2.52 14.53 -2.91
C GLN A 38 -2.14 14.62 -1.42
N VAL A 39 -0.84 14.57 -1.10
CA VAL A 39 -0.35 14.78 0.27
C VAL A 39 -0.71 16.18 0.78
N ARG A 40 -0.46 17.23 -0.02
CA ARG A 40 -0.85 18.60 0.34
C ARG A 40 -2.36 18.76 0.55
N SER A 41 -3.17 18.06 -0.25
CA SER A 41 -4.62 18.05 -0.05
C SER A 41 -4.97 17.45 1.31
N ILE A 42 -4.43 16.28 1.66
CA ILE A 42 -4.67 15.63 2.96
C ILE A 42 -4.25 16.55 4.11
N GLU A 43 -3.09 17.20 4.01
CA GLU A 43 -2.63 18.15 5.03
C GLU A 43 -3.58 19.35 5.20
N ALA A 44 -4.22 19.81 4.12
CA ALA A 44 -5.09 20.98 4.13
C ALA A 44 -6.54 20.66 4.53
N THR A 45 -7.12 19.58 4.03
CA THR A 45 -8.54 19.23 4.22
C THR A 45 -8.77 18.02 5.14
N GLY A 46 -7.72 17.27 5.47
CA GLY A 46 -7.82 16.01 6.22
C GLY A 46 -8.42 14.86 5.43
N ARG A 47 -8.67 15.04 4.12
CA ARG A 47 -9.32 14.06 3.25
C ARG A 47 -8.77 14.17 1.83
N LEU A 48 -8.68 13.02 1.16
CA LEU A 48 -8.39 12.90 -0.27
C LEU A 48 -9.59 12.26 -0.94
N ASP A 49 -10.15 12.92 -1.96
CA ASP A 49 -11.13 12.31 -2.84
C ASP A 49 -10.39 11.72 -4.04
N LEU A 50 -10.55 10.42 -4.26
CA LEU A 50 -9.96 9.71 -5.39
C LEU A 50 -10.97 9.70 -6.54
N ASP A 51 -10.55 10.17 -7.72
CA ASP A 51 -11.38 10.08 -8.93
C ASP A 51 -11.42 8.61 -9.39
N GLY A 52 -12.59 7.99 -9.33
CA GLY A 52 -12.82 6.65 -9.89
C GLY A 52 -12.96 5.51 -8.89
N ASP A 53 -13.25 5.79 -7.62
CA ASP A 53 -13.71 4.74 -6.70
C ASP A 53 -15.01 4.13 -7.25
N GLU A 54 -14.92 2.91 -7.75
CA GLU A 54 -16.06 2.02 -7.94
C GLU A 54 -16.88 2.07 -6.64
N PRO A 55 -18.23 2.14 -6.69
CA PRO A 55 -19.03 2.14 -5.48
C PRO A 55 -18.60 1.00 -4.55
N LEU A 56 -18.39 1.30 -3.27
CA LEU A 56 -18.00 0.31 -2.27
C LEU A 56 -18.97 -0.90 -2.34
N ASP A 57 -18.41 -2.11 -2.31
CA ASP A 57 -19.20 -3.33 -2.30
C ASP A 57 -19.88 -3.48 -0.93
N MET A 58 -21.17 -3.20 -0.90
CA MET A 58 -21.96 -3.24 0.34
C MET A 58 -22.10 -4.67 0.89
N ASP A 59 -22.11 -5.68 0.02
CA ASP A 59 -22.21 -7.09 0.42
C ASP A 59 -20.86 -7.56 1.03
N GLU A 60 -19.74 -7.01 0.56
CA GLU A 60 -18.43 -7.22 1.16
C GLU A 60 -18.34 -6.61 2.57
N ILE A 61 -18.85 -5.39 2.73
CA ILE A 61 -18.87 -4.70 4.01
C ILE A 61 -19.70 -5.47 5.04
N GLU A 62 -20.93 -5.87 4.70
CA GLU A 62 -21.83 -6.56 5.64
C GLU A 62 -21.21 -7.86 6.18
N ARG A 63 -20.57 -8.65 5.31
CA ARG A 63 -19.88 -9.88 5.70
C ARG A 63 -18.68 -9.62 6.61
N ALA A 64 -17.90 -8.59 6.32
CA ALA A 64 -16.75 -8.22 7.13
C ALA A 64 -17.16 -7.71 8.51
N GLU A 65 -18.30 -6.98 8.60
CA GLU A 65 -18.88 -6.57 9.87
C GLU A 65 -19.34 -7.78 10.70
N GLU A 66 -20.02 -8.74 10.08
CA GLU A 66 -20.46 -9.97 10.77
C GLU A 66 -19.24 -10.73 11.34
N GLU A 67 -18.19 -10.91 10.53
CA GLU A 67 -16.94 -11.56 10.96
C GLU A 67 -16.25 -10.81 12.12
N PHE A 68 -16.19 -9.47 12.05
CA PHE A 68 -15.62 -8.62 13.10
C PHE A 68 -16.38 -8.74 14.43
N TRP A 69 -17.71 -8.83 14.38
CA TRP A 69 -18.54 -8.94 15.59
C TRP A 69 -18.63 -10.37 16.14
N GLU A 70 -18.39 -11.39 15.33
CA GLU A 70 -18.26 -12.77 15.78
C GLU A 70 -16.93 -13.04 16.49
N GLU A 71 -15.89 -12.24 16.21
CA GLU A 71 -14.58 -12.41 16.82
C GLU A 71 -14.59 -12.08 18.32
N SER A 72 -13.91 -12.92 19.11
CA SER A 72 -13.75 -12.69 20.54
C SER A 72 -12.65 -11.65 20.77
N TRP A 73 -13.02 -10.50 21.32
CA TRP A 73 -12.09 -9.43 21.67
C TRP A 73 -11.63 -9.60 23.12
N ASP A 74 -10.32 -9.51 23.35
CA ASP A 74 -9.76 -9.49 24.70
C ASP A 74 -10.31 -8.29 25.49
N GLU A 75 -10.67 -8.50 26.75
CA GLU A 75 -11.07 -7.42 27.64
C GLU A 75 -9.88 -6.45 27.84
N PRO A 76 -10.11 -5.13 27.83
CA PRO A 76 -9.04 -4.17 28.06
C PRO A 76 -8.43 -4.37 29.45
N GLU A 77 -7.10 -4.37 29.53
CA GLU A 77 -6.39 -4.50 30.80
C GLU A 77 -6.77 -3.36 31.76
N GLU A 78 -7.17 -3.70 33.00
CA GLU A 78 -7.43 -2.71 34.05
C GLU A 78 -6.10 -2.08 34.52
N TRP A 79 -5.94 -0.76 34.36
CA TRP A 79 -4.78 0.03 34.82
C TRP A 79 -5.01 0.75 36.15
#